data_AF-A0A1H3VEM5-F1
#
_entry.id   AF-A0A1H3VEM5-F1
#
_cell.length_a   1.000
_cell.length_b   1.000
_cell.length_c   1.000
_cell.angle_alpha   90.00
_cell.angle_beta   90.00
_cell.angle_gamma   90.00
#
_symmetry.space_group_name_H-M   'P 1'
#
loop_
_entity.id
_entity.type
_entity.pdbx_description
1 polymer ?
#
loop_
_entity_poly.entity_id
_entity_poly.type
_entity_poly.pdbx_seq_one_letter_code
_entity_poly.pdbx_strand_id
1 'polypeptide(L)'
;MKKAVVVVDMQNDFIDGSLGTREAQEMLPRLKDKLQNLALSDEMELIFSMDTHEENYLSTQEGKNLPVEHCIKDTHSWQISEALADFAKQAKAVVEKPTFGSMELIQWLDGVDEMELVGLCTDICVISNAMLIKAAYPETVVSVDSACCAGVTPDRIPIYICHSYLRGSLLGKAVHGCGKDTQRKESQPSCIMVCAAGLQLHSLSGYCGRVANKYPGMAGQTQAEEYSKCHK
;
A
#
# COMPACT_ATOMS: atom_id res chain seq x y z
N MET A 1 -15.89 -0.45 20.22
CA MET A 1 -14.85 0.03 19.29
C MET A 1 -15.40 -0.13 17.90
N LYS A 2 -15.31 0.91 17.09
CA LYS A 2 -15.82 0.93 15.72
C LYS A 2 -14.76 0.35 14.79
N LYS A 3 -15.14 -0.62 13.97
CA LYS A 3 -14.23 -1.32 13.06
C LYS A 3 -14.68 -1.13 11.61
N ALA A 4 -13.72 -1.05 10.70
CA ALA A 4 -14.00 -1.01 9.28
C ALA A 4 -13.09 -1.93 8.47
N VAL A 5 -13.63 -2.47 7.38
CA VAL A 5 -12.85 -3.10 6.31
C VAL A 5 -12.90 -2.21 5.08
N VAL A 6 -11.72 -1.85 4.60
CA VAL A 6 -11.54 -1.04 3.40
C VAL A 6 -11.16 -1.97 2.26
N VAL A 7 -12.10 -2.15 1.32
CA VAL A 7 -11.94 -3.00 0.15
C VAL A 7 -11.45 -2.15 -1.02
N VAL A 8 -10.19 -2.30 -1.39
CA VAL A 8 -9.51 -1.46 -2.36
C VAL A 8 -9.59 -2.07 -3.75
N ASP A 9 -10.22 -1.35 -4.68
CA ASP A 9 -10.11 -1.52 -6.14
C ASP A 9 -10.34 -2.95 -6.64
N MET A 10 -11.35 -3.63 -6.09
CA MET A 10 -11.76 -4.98 -6.52
C MET A 10 -12.62 -4.95 -7.80
N GLN A 11 -12.09 -4.31 -8.83
CA GLN A 11 -12.72 -4.12 -10.14
C GLN A 11 -12.26 -5.19 -11.13
N ASN A 12 -13.10 -5.48 -12.13
CA ASN A 12 -12.81 -6.53 -13.13
C ASN A 12 -11.45 -6.29 -13.82
N ASP A 13 -11.11 -5.05 -14.15
CA ASP A 13 -9.83 -4.72 -14.80
C ASP A 13 -8.58 -5.15 -14.01
N PHE A 14 -8.64 -5.14 -12.68
CA PHE A 14 -7.53 -5.55 -11.82
C PHE A 14 -7.53 -7.04 -11.46
N ILE A 15 -8.58 -7.78 -11.83
CA ILE A 15 -8.72 -9.20 -11.51
C ILE A 15 -8.40 -10.04 -12.75
N ASP A 16 -9.21 -9.91 -13.80
CA ASP A 16 -9.12 -10.70 -15.02
C ASP A 16 -9.18 -9.87 -16.31
N GLY A 17 -9.26 -8.54 -16.18
CA GLY A 17 -9.21 -7.60 -17.31
C GLY A 17 -7.81 -7.13 -17.67
N SER A 18 -7.71 -5.87 -18.10
CA SER A 18 -6.50 -5.30 -18.74
C SER A 18 -5.25 -5.31 -17.85
N LEU A 19 -5.43 -5.23 -16.54
CA LEU A 19 -4.38 -5.25 -15.52
C LEU A 19 -4.56 -6.41 -14.54
N GLY A 20 -5.29 -7.45 -14.95
CA GLY A 20 -5.56 -8.64 -14.17
C GLY A 20 -4.33 -9.50 -13.91
N THR A 21 -4.34 -10.23 -12.79
CA THR A 21 -3.26 -11.17 -12.41
C THR A 21 -3.82 -12.50 -11.93
N ARG A 22 -3.01 -13.56 -12.02
CA ARG A 22 -3.41 -14.89 -11.52
C ARG A 22 -3.61 -14.86 -10.01
N GLU A 23 -2.77 -14.10 -9.31
CA GLU A 23 -2.79 -13.91 -7.87
C GLU A 23 -4.07 -13.20 -7.42
N ALA A 24 -4.55 -12.18 -8.15
CA ALA A 24 -5.82 -11.53 -7.87
C ALA A 24 -7.00 -12.49 -8.02
N GLN A 25 -7.01 -13.31 -9.07
CA GLN A 25 -8.04 -14.33 -9.30
C GLN A 25 -8.03 -15.41 -8.22
N GLU A 26 -6.86 -15.89 -7.80
CA GLU A 26 -6.71 -16.87 -6.71
C GLU A 26 -7.05 -16.28 -5.32
N MET A 27 -6.87 -14.97 -5.14
CA MET A 27 -7.19 -14.27 -3.90
C MET A 27 -8.69 -13.98 -3.76
N LEU A 28 -9.38 -13.66 -4.86
CA LEU A 28 -10.79 -13.24 -4.85
C LEU A 28 -11.74 -14.17 -4.04
N PRO A 29 -11.67 -15.52 -4.15
CA PRO A 29 -12.50 -16.40 -3.33
C PRO A 29 -12.26 -16.22 -1.82
N ARG A 30 -11.00 -16.04 -1.40
CA ARG A 30 -10.64 -15.85 0.01
C ARG A 30 -11.20 -14.54 0.57
N LEU A 31 -11.10 -13.46 -0.22
CA LEU A 31 -11.70 -12.18 0.15
C LEU A 31 -13.23 -12.29 0.24
N LYS A 32 -13.87 -12.97 -0.71
CA LYS A 32 -15.31 -13.21 -0.67
C LYS A 32 -15.72 -13.94 0.62
N ASP A 33 -15.03 -15.03 0.96
CA ASP A 33 -15.30 -15.80 2.18
C ASP A 33 -15.12 -14.95 3.45
N LYS A 34 -14.08 -14.09 3.48
CA LYS A 34 -13.91 -13.12 4.57
C LYS A 34 -15.12 -12.18 4.68
N LEU A 35 -15.51 -11.53 3.59
CA LEU A 35 -16.62 -10.56 3.62
C LEU A 35 -17.95 -11.23 3.99
N GLN A 36 -18.17 -12.48 3.56
CA GLN A 36 -19.32 -13.29 4.00
C GLN A 36 -19.32 -13.48 5.52
N ASN A 37 -18.19 -13.91 6.09
CA ASN A 37 -18.09 -14.11 7.54
C ASN A 37 -18.29 -12.81 8.33
N LEU A 38 -17.81 -11.68 7.80
CA LEU A 38 -18.01 -10.37 8.43
C LEU A 38 -19.47 -9.93 8.38
N ALA A 39 -20.16 -10.15 7.26
CA ALA A 39 -21.58 -9.82 7.10
C ALA A 39 -22.49 -10.60 8.08
N LEU A 40 -22.03 -11.74 8.60
CA LEU A 40 -22.76 -12.48 9.64
C LEU A 40 -22.63 -11.87 11.04
N SER A 41 -21.65 -10.99 11.25
CA SER A 41 -21.32 -10.45 12.57
C SER A 41 -21.92 -9.06 12.84
N ASP A 42 -22.36 -8.31 11.81
CA ASP A 42 -22.83 -6.90 11.90
C ASP A 42 -21.86 -5.93 12.61
N GLU A 43 -20.62 -6.35 12.90
CA GLU A 43 -19.69 -5.62 13.77
C GLU A 43 -18.71 -4.70 13.01
N MET A 44 -18.72 -4.73 11.68
CA MET A 44 -17.75 -3.98 10.86
C MET A 44 -18.41 -3.22 9.71
N GLU A 45 -18.03 -1.96 9.54
CA GLU A 45 -18.41 -1.17 8.38
C GLU A 45 -17.59 -1.57 7.16
N LEU A 46 -18.24 -1.77 6.01
CA LEU A 46 -17.54 -1.96 4.73
C LEU A 46 -17.46 -0.62 4.00
N ILE A 47 -16.27 -0.28 3.50
CA ILE A 47 -16.05 0.85 2.61
C ILE A 47 -15.26 0.34 1.42
N PHE A 48 -15.74 0.61 0.21
CA PHE A 48 -15.06 0.25 -1.03
C PHE A 48 -14.40 1.47 -1.65
N SER A 49 -13.25 1.28 -2.30
CA SER A 49 -12.77 2.20 -3.32
C SER A 49 -12.84 1.53 -4.69
N MET A 50 -12.95 2.38 -5.71
CA MET A 50 -12.80 2.01 -7.11
C MET A 50 -11.98 3.08 -7.80
N ASP A 51 -10.95 2.65 -8.52
CA ASP A 51 -10.24 3.52 -9.44
C ASP A 51 -11.18 3.90 -10.58
N THR A 52 -11.21 5.18 -10.93
CA THR A 52 -12.14 5.71 -11.91
C THR A 52 -11.40 6.66 -12.82
N HIS A 53 -11.31 6.29 -14.08
CA HIS A 53 -10.67 7.08 -15.13
C HIS A 53 -11.69 7.47 -16.21
N GLU A 54 -11.38 8.56 -16.90
CA GLU A 54 -12.17 9.07 -18.01
C GLU A 54 -11.52 8.69 -19.35
N GLU A 55 -12.24 8.87 -20.46
CA GLU A 55 -11.75 8.55 -21.82
C GLU A 55 -10.42 9.22 -22.18
N ASN A 56 -10.06 10.32 -21.50
CA ASN A 56 -8.79 10.99 -21.71
C ASN A 56 -7.63 10.40 -20.88
N TYR A 57 -7.77 9.20 -20.31
CA TYR A 57 -6.77 8.57 -19.43
C TYR A 57 -5.34 8.63 -19.99
N LEU A 58 -5.14 8.26 -21.26
CA LEU A 58 -3.83 8.24 -21.91
C LEU A 58 -3.16 9.64 -22.02
N SER A 59 -3.92 10.72 -21.85
CA SER A 59 -3.40 12.09 -21.83
C SER A 59 -2.90 12.54 -20.45
N THR A 60 -3.30 11.83 -19.39
CA THR A 60 -2.92 12.12 -17.99
C THR A 60 -1.44 11.80 -17.74
N GLN A 61 -0.92 12.15 -16.55
CA GLN A 61 0.42 11.72 -16.16
C GLN A 61 0.47 10.20 -15.97
N GLU A 62 -0.54 9.64 -15.32
CA GLU A 62 -0.60 8.22 -15.03
C GLU A 62 -0.66 7.41 -16.33
N GLY A 63 -1.58 7.75 -17.24
CA GLY A 63 -1.71 7.07 -18.53
C GLY A 63 -0.49 7.21 -19.45
N LYS A 64 0.38 8.20 -19.24
CA LYS A 64 1.68 8.26 -19.94
C LYS A 64 2.71 7.29 -19.36
N ASN A 65 2.61 6.98 -18.07
CA ASN A 65 3.52 6.08 -17.36
C ASN A 65 3.01 4.63 -17.36
N LEU A 66 1.70 4.43 -17.42
CA LEU A 66 0.98 3.17 -17.56
C LEU A 66 0.02 3.29 -18.76
N PRO A 67 0.53 3.12 -20.01
CA PRO A 67 -0.26 3.34 -21.22
C PRO A 67 -1.19 2.17 -21.54
N VAL A 68 -2.01 1.78 -20.57
CA VAL A 68 -3.04 0.73 -20.67
C VAL A 68 -4.32 1.34 -20.13
N GLU A 69 -5.33 1.49 -20.99
CA GLU A 69 -6.65 1.91 -20.54
C GLU A 69 -7.23 0.85 -19.60
N HIS A 70 -7.71 1.32 -18.46
CA HIS A 70 -8.32 0.48 -17.43
C HIS A 70 -9.28 1.35 -16.62
N CYS A 71 -10.22 0.70 -15.95
CA CYS A 71 -11.15 1.33 -15.01
C CYS A 71 -11.83 2.59 -15.57
N ILE A 72 -12.11 2.59 -16.89
CA ILE A 72 -12.82 3.69 -17.54
C ILE A 72 -14.27 3.69 -17.07
N LYS A 73 -14.74 4.83 -16.58
CA LYS A 73 -16.04 4.97 -15.94
C LYS A 73 -17.19 4.41 -16.79
N ASP A 74 -18.17 3.82 -16.12
CA ASP A 74 -19.37 3.20 -16.69
C ASP A 74 -19.13 2.01 -17.64
N THR A 75 -17.90 1.54 -17.79
CA THR A 75 -17.60 0.30 -18.52
C THR A 75 -17.76 -0.93 -17.63
N HIS A 76 -17.88 -2.11 -18.24
CA HIS A 76 -17.91 -3.37 -17.49
C HIS A 76 -16.61 -3.61 -16.71
N SER A 77 -15.47 -3.21 -17.27
CA SER A 77 -14.17 -3.46 -16.66
C SER A 77 -13.92 -2.60 -15.41
N TRP A 78 -14.56 -1.43 -15.35
CA TRP A 78 -14.60 -0.54 -14.18
C TRP A 78 -15.50 -1.02 -13.04
N GLN A 79 -16.46 -1.90 -13.27
CA GLN A 79 -17.36 -2.35 -12.21
C GLN A 79 -16.62 -3.18 -11.16
N ILE A 80 -17.06 -3.07 -9.90
CA ILE A 80 -16.68 -4.03 -8.85
C ILE A 80 -17.06 -5.43 -9.32
N SER A 81 -16.17 -6.39 -9.08
CA SER A 81 -16.39 -7.79 -9.43
C SER A 81 -17.75 -8.28 -8.98
N GLU A 82 -18.45 -9.00 -9.86
CA GLU A 82 -19.76 -9.58 -9.57
C GLU A 82 -19.73 -10.43 -8.28
N ALA A 83 -18.60 -11.10 -8.03
CA ALA A 83 -18.39 -11.90 -6.82
C ALA A 83 -18.53 -11.10 -5.52
N LEU A 84 -18.30 -9.78 -5.56
CA LEU A 84 -18.36 -8.87 -4.41
C LEU A 84 -19.48 -7.82 -4.51
N ALA A 85 -20.27 -7.80 -5.59
CA ALA A 85 -21.23 -6.75 -5.88
C ALA A 85 -22.28 -6.55 -4.78
N ASP A 86 -22.75 -7.64 -4.15
CA ASP A 86 -23.74 -7.54 -3.08
C ASP A 86 -23.16 -6.94 -1.78
N PHE A 87 -21.87 -7.14 -1.51
CA PHE A 87 -21.20 -6.45 -0.39
C PHE A 87 -21.02 -4.97 -0.69
N ALA A 88 -20.67 -4.62 -1.92
CA ALA A 88 -20.53 -3.22 -2.34
C ALA A 88 -21.86 -2.45 -2.24
N LYS A 89 -22.99 -3.08 -2.58
CA LYS A 89 -24.34 -2.47 -2.41
C LYS A 89 -24.71 -2.23 -0.96
N GLN A 90 -24.23 -3.06 -0.05
CA GLN A 90 -24.49 -2.98 1.39
C GLN A 90 -23.43 -2.14 2.13
N ALA A 91 -22.35 -1.78 1.43
CA ALA A 91 -21.27 -0.99 2.00
C ALA A 91 -21.78 0.39 2.41
N LYS A 92 -21.15 0.94 3.45
CA LYS A 92 -21.42 2.30 3.91
C LYS A 92 -21.12 3.32 2.80
N ALA A 93 -20.09 3.04 2.00
CA ALA A 93 -19.74 3.83 0.83
C ALA A 93 -18.97 3.02 -0.21
N VAL A 94 -19.10 3.44 -1.46
CA VAL A 94 -18.25 3.04 -2.59
C VAL A 94 -17.68 4.34 -3.17
N VAL A 95 -16.38 4.53 -3.02
CA VAL A 95 -15.69 5.79 -3.34
C VAL A 95 -14.96 5.66 -4.67
N GLU A 96 -15.38 6.45 -5.64
CA GLU A 96 -14.63 6.66 -6.88
C GLU A 96 -13.39 7.52 -6.61
N LYS A 97 -12.23 7.10 -7.12
CA LYS A 97 -10.98 7.87 -6.98
C LYS A 97 -10.24 7.96 -8.32
N PRO A 98 -9.60 9.10 -8.64
CA PRO A 98 -8.92 9.30 -9.92
C PRO A 98 -7.44 8.85 -9.90
N THR A 99 -6.97 8.24 -8.81
CA THR A 99 -5.56 7.89 -8.59
C THR A 99 -5.44 6.84 -7.47
N PHE A 100 -4.23 6.37 -7.18
CA PHE A 100 -3.97 5.25 -6.25
C PHE A 100 -4.52 5.45 -4.82
N GLY A 101 -4.34 6.64 -4.24
CA GLY A 101 -4.86 6.98 -2.90
C GLY A 101 -6.04 7.95 -2.96
N SER A 102 -6.98 7.83 -2.03
CA SER A 102 -8.19 8.68 -2.01
C SER A 102 -8.33 9.48 -0.71
N MET A 103 -8.32 10.81 -0.82
CA MET A 103 -8.67 11.70 0.29
C MET A 103 -10.16 11.71 0.61
N GLU A 104 -11.01 11.37 -0.37
CA GLU A 104 -12.45 11.22 -0.15
C GLU A 104 -12.74 9.97 0.69
N LEU A 105 -12.02 8.87 0.44
CA LEU A 105 -12.09 7.65 1.24
C LEU A 105 -11.81 7.92 2.71
N ILE A 106 -10.83 8.78 3.01
CA ILE A 106 -10.50 9.18 4.39
C ILE A 106 -11.70 9.77 5.12
N GLN A 107 -12.55 10.54 4.44
CA GLN A 107 -13.70 11.19 5.09
C GLN A 107 -14.74 10.19 5.60
N TRP A 108 -14.85 9.03 4.96
CA TRP A 108 -15.78 7.96 5.37
C TRP A 108 -15.31 7.16 6.59
N LEU A 109 -14.05 7.35 6.97
CA LEU A 109 -13.33 6.61 8.00
C LEU A 109 -13.27 7.34 9.35
N ASP A 110 -13.93 8.48 9.47
CA ASP A 110 -13.97 9.24 10.72
C ASP A 110 -14.60 8.44 11.87
N GLY A 111 -13.96 8.51 13.04
CA GLY A 111 -14.37 7.82 14.26
C GLY A 111 -14.21 6.29 14.25
N VAL A 112 -13.49 5.72 13.27
CA VAL A 112 -13.15 4.29 13.25
C VAL A 112 -11.86 4.03 14.05
N ASP A 113 -11.92 3.09 14.98
CA ASP A 113 -10.82 2.74 15.89
C ASP A 113 -9.82 1.76 15.26
N GLU A 114 -10.32 0.82 14.45
CA GLU A 114 -9.53 -0.24 13.82
C GLU A 114 -9.96 -0.43 12.36
N MET A 115 -8.98 -0.42 11.45
CA MET A 115 -9.18 -0.54 10.01
C MET A 115 -8.34 -1.68 9.45
N GLU A 116 -8.99 -2.58 8.71
CA GLU A 116 -8.30 -3.61 7.93
C GLU A 116 -8.44 -3.29 6.44
N LEU A 117 -7.32 -3.20 5.72
CA LEU A 117 -7.31 -3.05 4.27
C LEU A 117 -7.16 -4.41 3.60
N VAL A 118 -7.94 -4.59 2.54
CA VAL A 118 -7.92 -5.74 1.64
C VAL A 118 -8.04 -5.28 0.19
N GLY A 119 -7.68 -6.11 -0.77
CA GLY A 119 -7.88 -5.83 -2.20
C GLY A 119 -6.60 -5.61 -3.01
N LEU A 120 -6.66 -4.71 -4.00
CA LEU A 120 -5.70 -4.64 -5.09
C LEU A 120 -5.18 -3.22 -5.34
N CYS A 121 -3.97 -3.02 -5.85
CA CYS A 121 -2.81 -3.90 -5.65
C CYS A 121 -2.16 -3.58 -4.30
N THR A 122 -1.61 -4.60 -3.63
CA THR A 122 -0.96 -4.49 -2.31
C THR A 122 0.15 -3.44 -2.32
N ASP A 123 0.93 -3.41 -3.39
CA ASP A 123 2.12 -2.57 -3.56
C ASP A 123 1.84 -1.23 -4.27
N ILE A 124 0.57 -0.89 -4.51
CA ILE A 124 0.15 0.38 -5.12
C ILE A 124 -1.01 0.99 -4.34
N CYS A 125 -2.27 0.67 -4.65
CA CYS A 125 -3.43 1.35 -4.08
C CYS A 125 -3.64 1.04 -2.59
N VAL A 126 -3.41 -0.21 -2.17
CA VAL A 126 -3.58 -0.61 -0.76
C VAL A 126 -2.58 0.14 0.13
N ILE A 127 -1.30 0.16 -0.24
CA ILE A 127 -0.27 0.91 0.50
C ILE A 127 -0.54 2.42 0.47
N SER A 128 -0.93 2.99 -0.68
CA SER A 128 -1.25 4.41 -0.78
C SER A 128 -2.36 4.82 0.18
N ASN A 129 -3.46 4.06 0.22
CA ASN A 129 -4.56 4.33 1.14
C ASN A 129 -4.16 4.08 2.61
N ALA A 130 -3.41 3.02 2.92
CA ALA A 130 -2.92 2.77 4.28
C ALA A 130 -2.06 3.94 4.81
N MET A 131 -1.20 4.52 3.96
CA MET A 131 -0.39 5.67 4.32
C MET A 131 -1.22 6.93 4.56
N LEU A 132 -2.22 7.19 3.71
CA LEU A 132 -3.14 8.32 3.89
C LEU A 132 -3.96 8.19 5.17
N ILE A 133 -4.50 6.99 5.43
CA ILE A 133 -5.22 6.67 6.67
C ILE A 133 -4.33 6.95 7.87
N LYS A 134 -3.08 6.47 7.88
CA LYS A 134 -2.19 6.68 9.02
C LYS A 134 -1.79 8.15 9.20
N ALA A 135 -1.69 8.90 8.11
CA ALA A 135 -1.43 10.33 8.17
C ALA A 135 -2.61 11.12 8.72
N ALA A 136 -3.85 10.74 8.34
CA ALA A 136 -5.07 11.39 8.80
C ALA A 136 -5.48 10.98 10.23
N TYR A 137 -5.24 9.72 10.59
CA TYR A 137 -5.63 9.11 11.86
C TYR A 137 -4.43 8.38 12.51
N PRO A 138 -3.50 9.13 13.15
CA PRO A 138 -2.24 8.56 13.65
C PRO A 138 -2.41 7.48 14.73
N GLU A 139 -3.51 7.52 15.48
CA GLU A 139 -3.79 6.60 16.58
C GLU A 139 -4.65 5.39 16.17
N THR A 140 -5.27 5.44 14.99
CA THR A 140 -6.05 4.31 14.47
C THR A 140 -5.15 3.11 14.22
N VAL A 141 -5.62 1.93 14.64
CA VAL A 141 -4.96 0.66 14.32
C VAL A 141 -5.27 0.32 12.87
N VAL A 142 -4.23 0.18 12.07
CA VAL A 142 -4.36 -0.19 10.65
C VAL A 142 -3.72 -1.56 10.45
N SER A 143 -4.38 -2.45 9.73
CA SER A 143 -3.84 -3.74 9.30
C SER A 143 -4.06 -3.94 7.81
N VAL A 144 -3.28 -4.85 7.23
CA VAL A 144 -3.48 -5.35 5.87
C VAL A 144 -3.55 -6.87 5.96
N ASP A 145 -4.62 -7.47 5.46
CA ASP A 145 -4.70 -8.93 5.39
C ASP A 145 -4.03 -9.42 4.10
N SER A 146 -2.79 -9.87 4.22
CA SER A 146 -2.02 -10.40 3.09
C SER A 146 -2.68 -11.58 2.35
N ALA A 147 -3.55 -12.34 3.02
CA ALA A 147 -4.27 -13.45 2.37
C ALA A 147 -5.44 -12.97 1.49
N CYS A 148 -5.90 -11.73 1.72
CA CYS A 148 -6.97 -11.04 1.00
C CYS A 148 -6.45 -9.86 0.18
N CYS A 149 -5.16 -9.85 -0.16
CA CYS A 149 -4.55 -8.90 -1.08
C CYS A 149 -3.68 -9.62 -2.11
N ALA A 150 -3.50 -9.01 -3.28
CA ALA A 150 -2.51 -9.42 -4.26
C ALA A 150 -1.74 -8.19 -4.77
N GLY A 151 -0.47 -8.35 -5.12
CA GLY A 151 0.36 -7.30 -5.72
C GLY A 151 0.51 -7.51 -7.22
N VAL A 152 1.14 -6.56 -7.92
CA VAL A 152 1.36 -6.67 -9.38
C VAL A 152 2.38 -7.73 -9.78
N THR A 153 3.19 -8.23 -8.84
CA THR A 153 4.16 -9.31 -9.08
C THR A 153 4.24 -10.26 -7.88
N PRO A 154 4.48 -11.57 -8.10
CA PRO A 154 4.58 -12.57 -7.03
C PRO A 154 5.66 -12.25 -5.99
N ASP A 155 6.79 -11.69 -6.45
CA ASP A 155 7.98 -11.43 -5.63
C ASP A 155 7.86 -10.17 -4.76
N ARG A 156 6.84 -9.31 -4.98
CA ARG A 156 6.62 -8.08 -4.20
C ARG A 156 5.72 -8.26 -2.99
N ILE A 157 5.55 -9.51 -2.56
CA ILE A 157 4.97 -9.87 -1.26
C ILE A 157 6.16 -10.04 -0.30
N PRO A 158 6.82 -8.96 0.15
CA PRO A 158 6.18 -8.19 1.21
C PRO A 158 6.62 -6.71 1.22
N ILE A 159 5.71 -5.79 0.90
CA ILE A 159 5.73 -4.54 1.65
C ILE A 159 5.29 -4.92 3.06
N TYR A 160 6.26 -5.25 3.91
CA TYR A 160 6.10 -5.04 5.33
C TYR A 160 5.92 -3.54 5.48
N ILE A 161 4.67 -3.07 5.37
CA ILE A 161 4.29 -1.87 6.08
C ILE A 161 4.61 -2.25 7.50
N CYS A 162 5.74 -1.72 8.01
CA CYS A 162 6.36 -2.24 9.21
C CYS A 162 5.23 -2.36 10.23
N HIS A 163 4.94 -3.58 10.71
CA HIS A 163 3.76 -3.82 11.54
C HIS A 163 3.73 -2.85 12.73
N SER A 164 4.92 -2.39 13.14
CA SER A 164 5.16 -1.31 14.10
C SER A 164 4.69 0.09 13.66
N TYR A 165 4.85 0.47 12.38
CA TYR A 165 4.38 1.75 11.84
C TYR A 165 2.85 1.83 11.86
N LEU A 166 2.16 0.78 11.38
CA LEU A 166 0.69 0.77 11.39
C LEU A 166 0.10 0.68 12.81
N ARG A 167 0.77 -0.06 13.71
CA ARG A 167 0.35 -0.18 15.12
C ARG A 167 0.84 0.95 16.04
N GLY A 168 1.51 1.98 15.51
CA GLY A 168 1.98 3.13 16.30
C GLY A 168 3.13 2.83 17.29
N SER A 169 3.71 1.62 17.26
CA SER A 169 4.82 1.25 18.15
C SER A 169 6.17 1.60 17.49
N LEU A 170 6.47 2.88 17.32
CA LEU A 170 7.80 3.32 16.85
C LEU A 170 8.91 3.13 17.91
N LEU A 171 8.53 2.85 19.17
CA LEU A 171 9.46 2.63 20.27
C LEU A 171 9.45 1.16 20.72
N GLY A 172 10.54 0.46 20.41
CA GLY A 172 10.90 -0.77 21.13
C GLY A 172 10.68 -2.08 20.39
N LYS A 173 11.30 -2.23 19.22
CA LYS A 173 12.05 -3.43 18.77
C LYS A 173 12.45 -3.22 17.31
N ALA A 174 13.66 -2.69 17.11
CA ALA A 174 14.40 -3.01 15.90
C ALA A 174 14.46 -4.54 15.83
N VAL A 175 13.76 -5.13 14.86
CA VAL A 175 13.71 -6.57 14.66
C VAL A 175 15.16 -7.02 14.41
N HIS A 176 15.76 -7.62 15.44
CA HIS A 176 16.95 -8.46 15.34
C HIS A 176 16.57 -9.73 14.56
N GLY A 177 16.38 -9.57 13.25
CA GLY A 177 15.99 -10.63 12.33
C GLY A 177 16.53 -10.40 10.93
N CYS A 178 17.57 -9.59 10.77
CA CYS A 178 18.38 -9.58 9.55
C CYS A 178 19.63 -10.43 9.82
N GLY A 179 19.55 -11.70 9.39
CA GLY A 179 20.68 -12.58 9.08
C GLY A 179 21.86 -12.64 10.06
N LYS A 180 21.84 -13.60 10.98
CA LYS A 180 23.06 -14.39 11.24
C LYS A 180 23.04 -15.59 10.30
N ASP A 181 23.31 -15.35 9.03
CA ASP A 181 23.89 -16.34 8.13
C ASP A 181 24.50 -15.61 6.93
N THR A 182 25.71 -15.12 7.16
CA THR A 182 26.58 -14.56 6.14
C THR A 182 27.20 -15.68 5.32
N GLN A 183 26.52 -16.17 4.28
CA GLN A 183 27.20 -16.69 3.08
C GLN A 183 26.41 -16.35 1.81
N ARG A 184 27.10 -15.60 0.94
CA ARG A 184 26.68 -15.03 -0.35
C ARG A 184 25.96 -16.02 -1.28
N LYS A 185 24.90 -15.54 -1.94
CA LYS A 185 24.78 -15.48 -3.41
C LYS A 185 23.74 -14.43 -3.83
N GLU A 186 24.03 -13.80 -4.95
CA GLU A 186 23.40 -12.60 -5.52
C GLU A 186 21.90 -12.77 -5.80
N SER A 187 21.11 -11.79 -5.34
CA SER A 187 19.80 -11.31 -5.84
C SER A 187 18.86 -10.99 -4.67
N GLN A 188 19.06 -9.86 -3.99
CA GLN A 188 18.06 -9.33 -3.06
C GLN A 188 17.17 -8.32 -3.81
N PRO A 189 15.83 -8.46 -3.80
CA PRO A 189 14.96 -7.40 -4.27
C PRO A 189 15.02 -6.25 -3.26
N SER A 190 15.13 -5.03 -3.78
CA SER A 190 15.17 -3.80 -3.02
C SER A 190 13.93 -3.65 -2.13
N CYS A 191 14.06 -3.84 -0.82
CA CYS A 191 13.04 -3.43 0.16
C CYS A 191 12.89 -1.89 0.10
N ILE A 192 11.73 -1.41 -0.36
CA ILE A 192 11.36 0.00 -0.19
C ILE A 192 10.89 0.19 1.24
N MET A 193 11.81 0.60 2.11
CA MET A 193 11.49 1.06 3.45
C MET A 193 11.08 2.53 3.36
N VAL A 194 9.77 2.82 3.39
CA VAL A 194 9.30 4.20 3.55
C VAL A 194 9.47 4.59 5.01
N CYS A 195 10.68 5.01 5.37
CA CYS A 195 10.95 5.62 6.66
C CYS A 195 10.42 7.07 6.62
N ALA A 196 9.29 7.30 7.26
CA ALA A 196 8.76 8.64 7.51
C ALA A 196 9.63 9.37 8.54
N ALA A 197 10.70 10.02 8.07
CA ALA A 197 11.34 11.16 8.72
C ALA A 197 12.30 11.83 7.71
N GLY A 198 11.89 12.96 7.13
CA GLY A 198 12.76 13.86 6.37
C GLY A 198 12.87 13.54 4.88
N LEU A 199 12.09 14.27 4.07
CA LEU A 199 12.31 14.39 2.64
C LEU A 199 13.76 14.83 2.34
N GLN A 200 14.48 14.05 1.53
CA GLN A 200 15.25 14.57 0.40
C GLN A 200 15.50 13.44 -0.61
N LEU A 201 14.58 13.28 -1.57
CA LEU A 201 14.81 12.48 -2.78
C LEU A 201 15.31 13.41 -3.89
N HIS A 202 16.63 13.48 -4.03
CA HIS A 202 17.27 13.81 -5.30
C HIS A 202 18.20 12.66 -5.67
N SER A 203 18.14 12.25 -6.93
CA SER A 203 18.94 11.17 -7.51
C SER A 203 20.44 11.37 -7.26
N LEU A 204 21.03 10.58 -6.36
CA LEU A 204 22.47 10.60 -6.08
C LEU A 204 23.22 9.51 -6.87
N SER A 205 23.02 9.42 -8.19
CA SER A 205 23.98 8.68 -9.03
C SER A 205 25.17 9.55 -9.47
N GLY A 206 25.12 10.88 -9.27
CA GLY A 206 26.15 11.81 -9.74
C GLY A 206 26.98 12.53 -8.66
N TYR A 207 26.68 12.37 -7.37
CA TYR A 207 27.32 13.15 -6.30
C TYR A 207 28.40 12.40 -5.51
N CYS A 208 28.44 11.06 -5.61
CA CYS A 208 29.44 10.26 -4.90
C CYS A 208 30.86 10.43 -5.48
N GLY A 209 31.00 10.87 -6.74
CA GLY A 209 32.30 11.07 -7.38
C GLY A 209 32.98 12.43 -7.11
N ARG A 210 32.26 13.44 -6.59
CA ARG A 210 32.81 14.80 -6.45
C ARG A 210 33.28 15.17 -5.04
N VAL A 211 32.88 14.41 -4.03
CA VAL A 211 33.33 14.65 -2.64
C VAL A 211 34.65 13.91 -2.33
N ALA A 212 34.91 12.78 -3.00
CA ALA A 212 36.12 11.98 -2.80
C ALA A 212 37.42 12.70 -3.21
N ASN A 213 37.37 13.70 -4.09
CA ASN A 213 38.55 14.45 -4.54
C ASN A 213 38.88 15.70 -3.70
N LYS A 214 38.10 16.02 -2.66
CA LYS A 214 38.33 17.23 -1.85
C LYS A 214 38.94 16.96 -0.47
N TYR A 215 38.84 15.74 0.06
CA TYR A 215 39.42 15.36 1.36
C TYR A 215 39.92 13.90 1.34
N PRO A 216 41.20 13.65 1.07
CA PRO A 216 41.75 12.29 0.91
C PRO A 216 41.91 11.52 2.23
N GLY A 217 41.40 12.02 3.36
CA GLY A 217 41.63 11.48 4.72
C GLY A 217 40.43 10.84 5.41
N MET A 218 39.26 10.76 4.76
CA MET A 218 38.03 10.22 5.39
C MET A 218 37.55 8.90 4.78
N ALA A 219 38.49 8.03 4.42
CA ALA A 219 38.17 6.61 4.21
C ALA A 219 38.24 5.89 5.57
N GLY A 220 37.09 5.68 6.22
CA GLY A 220 37.00 4.71 7.32
C GLY A 220 36.37 5.14 8.64
N GLN A 221 35.44 6.09 8.67
CA GLN A 221 34.60 6.29 9.86
C GLN A 221 33.12 6.23 9.46
N THR A 222 32.45 5.18 9.91
CA THR A 222 31.02 4.95 9.76
C THR A 222 30.26 6.05 10.51
N GLN A 223 29.24 6.64 9.88
CA GLN A 223 28.32 7.68 10.40
C GLN A 223 27.52 7.31 11.68
N ALA A 224 27.91 6.28 12.41
CA ALA A 224 27.23 5.82 13.63
C ALA A 224 27.73 6.49 14.92
N GLU A 225 28.86 7.21 14.92
CA GLU A 225 29.46 7.73 16.16
C GLU A 225 29.26 9.24 16.41
N GLU A 226 28.82 10.02 15.41
CA GLU A 226 28.60 11.47 15.59
C GLU A 226 27.22 11.84 16.18
N TYR A 227 26.22 10.97 16.07
CA TYR A 227 24.88 11.25 16.59
C TYR A 227 24.79 11.29 18.13
N SER A 228 25.76 10.72 18.85
CA SER A 228 25.77 10.71 20.32
C SER A 228 26.36 11.98 20.96
N LYS A 229 26.85 12.95 20.19
CA LYS A 229 27.47 14.17 20.74
C LYS A 229 26.65 15.45 20.56
N CYS A 230 25.52 15.40 19.84
CA CYS A 230 24.69 16.59 19.60
C CYS A 230 23.52 16.77 20.58
N HIS A 231 23.32 15.85 21.53
CA HIS A 231 22.34 15.99 22.60
C HIS A 231 22.96 15.74 23.98
N LYS A 232 23.55 16.80 24.53
CA LYS A 232 23.64 17.08 25.96
C LYS A 232 23.23 18.53 26.18
#